data_AF-A0A315R2U4-F1
#
_entry.id   AF-A0A315R2U4-F1
#
_cell.length_a   1.000
_cell.length_b   1.000
_cell.length_c   1.000
_cell.angle_alpha   90.00
_cell.angle_beta   90.00
_cell.angle_gamma   90.00
#
_symmetry.space_group_name_H-M   'P 1'
#
loop_
_entity.id
_entity.type
_entity.pdbx_description
1 polymer ?
#
loop_
_entity_poly.entity_id
_entity_poly.type
_entity_poly.pdbx_seq_one_letter_code
_entity_poly.pdbx_strand_id
1 'polypeptide(L)'
;MMDNSAENLYSLAHQAAQASRLNVSLALGENNKVMIHHKKLDPNEPFFEKEISKEFQAKVIASNAARLVKGIPIRDIPLEIDQKNKSVSDILTDLDNFKSISKDAKNEKISNSEKEVDENRIKELTNYIYQKLKGIENK
;
A
#
# COMPACT_ATOMS: atom_id res chain seq x y z
N MET A 1 18.10 -1.75 -30.25
CA MET A 1 17.06 -0.78 -29.81
C MET A 1 17.30 -0.54 -28.34
N MET A 2 17.70 0.68 -27.94
CA MET A 2 17.82 1.03 -26.53
C MET A 2 16.42 1.05 -25.91
N ASP A 3 16.29 0.43 -24.75
CA ASP A 3 15.07 0.40 -23.95
C ASP A 3 14.76 1.81 -23.41
N ASN A 4 13.84 2.51 -24.09
CA ASN A 4 13.37 3.86 -23.73
C ASN A 4 12.45 3.87 -22.49
N SER A 5 12.10 2.71 -21.91
CA SER A 5 11.15 2.66 -20.79
C SER A 5 11.74 3.24 -19.50
N ALA A 6 13.02 2.96 -19.23
CA ALA A 6 13.72 3.42 -18.03
C ALA A 6 13.92 4.95 -18.05
N GLU A 7 14.50 5.51 -19.11
CA GLU A 7 14.71 6.97 -19.26
C GLU A 7 13.38 7.75 -19.21
N ASN A 8 12.31 7.15 -19.72
CA ASN A 8 10.96 7.67 -19.58
C ASN A 8 10.50 7.68 -18.11
N LEU A 9 10.75 6.62 -17.34
CA LEU A 9 10.34 6.54 -15.94
C LEU A 9 11.00 7.59 -15.03
N TYR A 10 12.32 7.79 -15.16
CA TYR A 10 13.06 8.82 -14.40
C TYR A 10 12.52 10.22 -14.69
N SER A 11 12.41 10.55 -15.98
CA SER A 11 11.84 11.83 -16.44
C SER A 11 10.41 12.03 -15.95
N LEU A 12 9.55 11.02 -16.08
CA LEU A 12 8.16 11.05 -15.63
C LEU A 12 8.05 11.24 -14.12
N ALA A 13 8.86 10.52 -13.34
CA ALA A 13 8.88 10.65 -11.89
C ALA A 13 9.34 12.04 -11.46
N HIS A 14 10.39 12.58 -12.09
CA HIS A 14 10.88 13.93 -11.84
C HIS A 14 9.82 14.99 -12.16
N GLN A 15 9.19 14.92 -13.35
CA GLN A 15 8.12 15.85 -13.76
C GLN A 15 6.92 15.79 -12.82
N ALA A 16 6.51 14.59 -12.39
CA ALA A 16 5.45 14.43 -11.41
C ALA A 16 5.82 15.06 -10.06
N ALA A 17 7.09 14.98 -9.64
CA ALA A 17 7.56 15.62 -8.41
C ALA A 17 7.58 17.16 -8.53
N GLN A 18 7.91 17.70 -9.72
CA GLN A 18 7.83 19.13 -9.99
C GLN A 18 6.38 19.65 -9.95
N ALA A 19 5.43 18.89 -10.48
CA ALA A 19 4.01 19.24 -10.47
C ALA A 19 3.34 19.04 -9.09
N SER A 20 3.92 18.20 -8.24
CA SER A 20 3.40 17.89 -6.92
C SER A 20 3.55 19.04 -5.94
N ARG A 21 2.45 19.46 -5.29
CA ARG A 21 2.47 20.44 -4.19
C ARG A 21 3.33 20.01 -3.01
N LEU A 22 3.53 18.71 -2.85
CA LEU A 22 4.36 18.12 -1.79
C LEU A 22 5.82 17.90 -2.22
N ASN A 23 6.18 18.30 -3.44
CA ASN A 23 7.52 18.18 -4.02
C ASN A 23 8.02 16.73 -4.17
N VAL A 24 7.14 15.74 -4.02
CA VAL A 24 7.45 14.31 -4.07
C VAL A 24 6.50 13.62 -5.05
N SER A 25 7.01 12.62 -5.76
CA SER A 25 6.23 11.70 -6.60
C SER A 25 6.49 10.23 -6.24
N LEU A 26 5.58 9.37 -6.69
CA LEU A 26 5.72 7.92 -6.68
C LEU A 26 5.42 7.44 -8.10
N ALA A 27 6.36 6.74 -8.73
CA ALA A 27 6.21 6.19 -10.08
C ALA A 27 6.28 4.67 -10.04
N LEU A 28 5.51 4.03 -10.94
CA LEU A 28 5.50 2.59 -11.16
C LEU A 28 5.95 2.34 -12.61
N GLY A 29 7.02 1.59 -12.77
CA GLY A 29 7.56 1.15 -14.04
C GLY A 29 7.29 -0.32 -14.32
N GLU A 30 7.91 -0.83 -15.36
CA GLU A 30 7.92 -2.24 -15.71
C GLU A 30 8.58 -3.10 -14.60
N ASN A 31 8.29 -4.40 -14.60
CA ASN A 31 8.82 -5.36 -13.63
C ASN A 31 8.61 -4.94 -12.18
N ASN A 32 7.47 -4.33 -11.86
CA ASN A 32 7.16 -3.82 -10.52
C ASN A 32 8.24 -2.89 -9.94
N LYS A 33 8.96 -2.17 -10.80
CA LYS A 33 9.90 -1.14 -10.36
C LYS A 33 9.11 0.03 -9.80
N VAL A 34 9.42 0.42 -8.57
CA VAL A 34 8.83 1.57 -7.89
C VAL A 34 9.90 2.59 -7.59
N MET A 35 9.58 3.85 -7.85
CA MET A 35 10.50 4.97 -7.67
C MET A 35 9.85 6.09 -6.88
N ILE A 36 10.56 6.66 -5.90
CA ILE A 36 10.19 7.93 -5.26
C ILE A 36 11.15 8.99 -5.76
N HIS A 37 10.61 10.09 -6.28
CA HIS A 37 11.43 11.25 -6.66
C HIS A 37 11.06 12.46 -5.80
N HIS A 38 12.04 13.33 -5.58
CA HIS A 38 11.83 14.65 -4.99
C HIS A 38 12.23 15.74 -5.99
N LYS A 39 11.52 16.86 -6.04
CA LYS A 39 11.68 17.90 -7.08
C LYS A 39 13.08 18.55 -7.13
N LYS A 40 13.82 18.46 -6.03
CA LYS A 40 15.16 19.07 -5.87
C LYS A 40 16.31 18.14 -6.28
N LEU A 41 16.02 16.87 -6.57
CA LEU A 41 17.05 15.91 -7.00
C LEU A 41 17.24 15.99 -8.52
N ASP A 42 18.41 15.57 -8.99
CA ASP A 42 18.66 15.39 -10.41
C ASP A 42 17.62 14.42 -11.02
N PRO A 43 17.11 14.65 -12.25
CA PRO A 43 16.13 13.77 -12.88
C PRO A 43 16.54 12.29 -12.92
N ASN A 44 17.85 11.98 -12.98
CA ASN A 44 18.38 10.62 -13.03
C ASN A 44 18.77 10.07 -11.65
N GLU A 45 18.60 10.86 -10.59
CA GLU A 45 18.94 10.49 -9.22
C GLU A 45 17.69 10.49 -8.33
N PRO A 46 16.84 9.45 -8.44
CA PRO A 46 15.67 9.35 -7.59
C PRO A 46 16.10 9.18 -6.14
N PHE A 47 15.23 9.60 -5.22
CA PHE A 47 15.47 9.41 -3.81
C PHE A 47 15.47 7.93 -3.42
N PHE A 48 14.64 7.14 -4.10
CA PHE A 48 14.48 5.73 -3.85
C PHE A 48 14.07 5.01 -5.14
N GLU A 49 14.67 3.85 -5.39
CA GLU A 49 14.31 2.96 -6.49
C GLU A 49 14.41 1.50 -6.01
N LYS A 50 13.36 0.71 -6.25
CA LYS A 50 13.36 -0.72 -5.91
C LYS A 50 12.32 -1.50 -6.71
N GLU A 51 12.65 -2.74 -7.01
CA GLU A 51 11.66 -3.72 -7.45
C GLU A 51 10.90 -4.29 -6.25
N ILE A 52 9.58 -4.40 -6.38
CA ILE A 52 8.73 -5.05 -5.36
C ILE A 52 8.16 -6.37 -5.87
N SER A 53 8.07 -7.34 -4.97
CA SER A 53 7.47 -8.66 -5.25
C SER A 53 6.21 -8.92 -4.41
N LYS A 54 5.98 -8.13 -3.36
CA LYS A 54 4.88 -8.33 -2.40
C LYS A 54 4.13 -7.02 -2.15
N GLU A 55 2.80 -7.09 -2.03
CA GLU A 55 1.93 -5.91 -1.86
C GLU A 55 2.31 -5.03 -0.66
N PHE A 56 2.72 -5.65 0.46
CA PHE A 56 3.09 -4.88 1.66
C PHE A 56 4.30 -3.97 1.42
N GLN A 57 5.20 -4.32 0.50
CA GLN A 57 6.38 -3.51 0.17
C GLN A 57 5.95 -2.19 -0.46
N ALA A 58 4.91 -2.21 -1.31
CA ALA A 58 4.33 -1.00 -1.87
C ALA A 58 3.80 -0.06 -0.77
N LYS A 59 3.15 -0.61 0.27
CA LYS A 59 2.66 0.17 1.42
C LYS A 59 3.80 0.83 2.20
N VAL A 60 4.91 0.09 2.41
CA VAL A 60 6.10 0.65 3.08
C VAL A 60 6.73 1.76 2.24
N ILE A 61 6.83 1.58 0.92
CA ILE A 61 7.35 2.61 0.01
C ILE A 61 6.47 3.86 0.02
N ALA A 62 5.15 3.71 -0.09
CA ALA A 62 4.22 4.84 -0.01
C ALA A 62 4.34 5.58 1.33
N SER A 63 4.47 4.83 2.44
CA SER A 63 4.75 5.41 3.75
C SER A 63 6.08 6.17 3.77
N ASN A 64 7.13 5.64 3.15
CA ASN A 64 8.42 6.31 3.03
C ASN A 64 8.36 7.60 2.20
N ALA A 65 7.54 7.66 1.14
CA ALA A 65 7.28 8.90 0.41
C ALA A 65 6.67 9.96 1.33
N ALA A 66 5.72 9.58 2.20
CA ALA A 66 5.18 10.50 3.20
C ALA A 66 6.19 10.88 4.30
N ARG A 67 7.10 9.97 4.71
CA ARG A 67 8.20 10.28 5.64
C ARG A 67 9.16 11.31 5.02
N LEU A 68 9.48 11.17 3.73
CA LEU A 68 10.30 12.12 2.98
C LEU A 68 9.67 13.52 3.00
N VAL A 69 8.37 13.64 2.72
CA VAL A 69 7.63 14.91 2.80
C VAL A 69 7.73 15.53 4.21
N LYS A 70 7.73 14.71 5.26
CA LYS A 70 7.78 15.14 6.66
C LYS A 70 9.20 15.36 7.19
N GLY A 71 10.25 15.08 6.42
CA GLY A 71 11.64 15.16 6.89
C GLY A 71 11.97 14.13 7.98
N ILE A 72 11.24 13.03 8.03
CA ILE A 72 11.48 11.92 8.95
C ILE A 72 12.39 10.91 8.25
N PRO A 73 13.28 10.17 8.97
CA PRO A 73 14.09 9.11 8.38
C PRO A 73 13.29 8.12 7.53
N ILE A 74 13.94 7.29 6.71
CA ILE A 74 13.27 6.29 5.86
C ILE A 74 13.26 4.92 6.55
N ARG A 75 12.24 4.09 6.28
CA ARG A 75 12.15 2.72 6.84
C ARG A 75 12.74 1.76 5.84
N ASP A 76 13.38 0.73 6.34
CA ASP A 76 13.73 -0.42 5.52
C ASP A 76 12.47 -1.09 4.97
N ILE A 77 12.60 -1.65 3.77
CA ILE A 77 11.52 -2.40 3.12
C ILE A 77 11.81 -3.86 3.32
N PRO A 78 11.03 -4.56 4.16
CA PRO A 78 11.31 -5.94 4.48
C PRO A 78 11.03 -6.85 3.28
N LEU A 79 11.75 -7.97 3.21
CA LEU A 79 11.54 -9.00 2.18
C LEU A 79 10.33 -9.88 2.49
N GLU A 80 9.96 -9.99 3.76
CA GLU A 80 8.83 -10.78 4.24
C GLU A 80 7.96 -9.97 5.19
N ILE A 81 6.70 -10.40 5.37
CA ILE A 81 5.85 -9.83 6.41
C ILE A 81 6.43 -10.32 7.73
N ASP A 82 7.09 -9.43 8.46
CA ASP A 82 7.56 -9.76 9.79
C ASP A 82 6.35 -9.80 10.75
N GLN A 83 5.77 -10.99 10.90
CA GLN A 83 4.68 -11.23 11.83
C GLN A 83 5.09 -10.97 13.28
N LYS A 84 6.39 -10.84 13.60
CA LYS A 84 6.88 -10.52 14.96
C LYS A 84 6.96 -9.02 15.25
N ASN A 85 6.97 -8.16 14.23
CA ASN A 85 7.25 -6.73 14.39
C ASN A 85 6.07 -5.79 14.13
N LYS A 86 4.86 -6.32 13.85
CA LYS A 86 3.66 -5.49 13.97
C LYS A 86 3.34 -5.40 15.45
N SER A 87 3.76 -4.29 16.08
CA SER A 87 3.40 -4.02 17.47
C SER A 87 1.89 -4.18 17.62
N VAL A 88 1.44 -4.74 18.73
CA VAL A 88 0.00 -4.86 19.05
C VAL A 88 -0.67 -3.49 18.89
N SER A 89 0.04 -2.40 19.21
CA SER A 89 -0.42 -1.03 18.96
C SER A 89 -0.78 -0.77 17.49
N ASP A 90 0.04 -1.23 16.55
CA ASP A 90 -0.12 -0.97 15.12
C ASP A 90 -1.32 -1.73 14.57
N ILE A 91 -1.55 -2.97 15.07
CA ILE A 91 -2.75 -3.76 14.76
C ILE A 91 -4.00 -3.06 15.27
N LEU A 92 -3.96 -2.55 16.50
CA LEU A 92 -5.09 -1.85 17.11
C LEU A 92 -5.41 -0.55 16.38
N THR A 93 -4.40 0.25 16.01
CA THR A 93 -4.63 1.47 15.20
C THR A 93 -5.19 1.17 13.82
N ASP A 94 -4.74 0.11 13.16
CA ASP A 94 -5.29 -0.28 11.86
C ASP A 94 -6.76 -0.72 11.98
N LEU A 95 -7.10 -1.43 13.07
CA LEU A 95 -8.47 -1.87 13.34
C LEU A 95 -9.39 -0.70 13.70
N ASP A 96 -8.90 0.27 14.47
CA ASP A 96 -9.65 1.46 14.84
C ASP A 96 -9.84 2.39 13.63
N ASN A 97 -8.81 2.56 12.80
CA ASN A 97 -8.90 3.31 11.55
C ASN A 97 -9.87 2.65 10.56
N PHE A 98 -9.87 1.32 10.46
CA PHE A 98 -10.84 0.61 9.62
C PHE A 98 -12.28 0.81 10.14
N LYS A 99 -12.48 0.77 11.47
CA LYS A 99 -13.79 1.01 12.09
C LYS A 99 -14.27 2.45 11.90
N SER A 100 -13.42 3.45 12.03
CA SER A 100 -13.80 4.86 11.79
C SER A 100 -14.15 5.09 10.32
N ILE A 101 -13.34 4.59 9.38
CA ILE A 101 -13.65 4.66 7.94
C ILE A 101 -14.99 3.97 7.61
N SER A 102 -15.26 2.81 8.22
CA SER A 102 -16.54 2.10 8.03
C SER A 102 -17.76 2.81 8.67
N LYS A 103 -17.53 3.69 9.64
CA LYS A 103 -18.57 4.54 10.25
C LYS A 103 -18.81 5.80 9.42
N ASP A 104 -17.76 6.40 8.89
CA ASP A 104 -17.83 7.60 8.05
C ASP A 104 -18.40 7.29 6.66
N ALA A 105 -18.14 6.09 6.12
CA ALA A 105 -18.77 5.60 4.88
C ALA A 105 -20.29 5.36 5.00
N LYS A 106 -20.87 5.41 6.21
CA LYS A 106 -22.33 5.38 6.41
C LYS A 106 -23.00 6.76 6.35
N ASN A 107 -22.24 7.84 6.13
CA ASN A 107 -22.77 9.21 6.13
C ASN A 107 -22.66 9.95 4.79
N GLU A 108 -22.47 9.22 3.68
CA GLU A 108 -22.87 9.70 2.35
C GLU A 108 -24.18 8.99 1.96
N LYS A 109 -25.19 9.80 1.62
CA LYS A 109 -26.50 9.34 1.15
C LYS A 109 -26.33 8.40 -0.05
N ILE A 110 -26.31 7.11 0.19
CA ILE A 110 -26.65 6.11 -0.83
C ILE A 110 -28.11 5.76 -0.59
N SER A 111 -28.92 6.18 -1.55
CA SER A 111 -30.34 5.87 -1.72
C SER A 111 -30.69 4.43 -1.32
N ASN A 112 -31.76 4.29 -0.54
CA ASN A 112 -32.42 3.05 -0.17
C ASN A 112 -32.46 2.03 -1.31
N SER A 113 -31.69 0.95 -1.17
CA SER A 113 -32.10 -0.39 -1.61
C SER A 113 -31.48 -1.39 -0.64
N GLU A 114 -32.35 -2.10 0.06
CA GLU A 114 -32.02 -3.14 1.01
C GLU A 114 -31.14 -4.19 0.31
N LYS A 115 -29.91 -4.39 0.79
CA LYS A 115 -29.20 -5.65 0.57
C LYS A 115 -29.31 -6.44 1.85
N GLU A 116 -30.38 -7.21 1.90
CA GLU A 116 -30.60 -8.32 2.82
C GLU A 116 -29.30 -9.11 2.97
N VAL A 117 -28.85 -9.24 4.22
CA VAL A 117 -27.65 -9.98 4.54
C VAL A 117 -27.95 -11.45 4.26
N ASP A 118 -27.39 -11.98 3.17
CA ASP A 118 -27.58 -13.39 2.78
C ASP A 118 -26.97 -14.32 3.83
N GLU A 119 -27.83 -14.82 4.72
CA GLU A 119 -27.46 -15.75 5.79
C GLU A 119 -26.80 -17.03 5.25
N ASN A 120 -27.12 -17.44 4.03
CA ASN A 120 -26.51 -18.62 3.41
C ASN A 120 -25.04 -18.34 3.09
N ARG A 121 -24.74 -17.15 2.59
CA ARG A 121 -23.36 -16.72 2.33
C ARG A 121 -22.52 -16.67 3.60
N ILE A 122 -23.11 -16.23 4.71
CA ILE A 122 -22.44 -16.21 6.02
C ILE A 122 -22.15 -17.64 6.50
N LYS A 123 -23.11 -18.55 6.36
CA LYS A 123 -22.93 -19.97 6.70
C LYS A 123 -21.84 -20.63 5.85
N GLU A 124 -21.81 -20.36 4.55
CA GLU A 124 -20.77 -20.85 3.64
C GLU A 124 -19.36 -20.41 4.08
N LEU A 125 -19.20 -19.11 4.35
CA LEU A 125 -17.91 -18.54 4.76
C LEU A 125 -17.46 -19.10 6.12
N THR A 126 -18.39 -19.24 7.07
CA THR A 126 -18.10 -19.79 8.40
C THR A 126 -17.62 -21.24 8.29
N ASN A 127 -18.28 -22.05 7.46
CA ASN A 127 -17.92 -23.45 7.27
C ASN A 127 -16.56 -23.59 6.55
N TYR A 128 -16.30 -22.74 5.56
CA TYR A 128 -15.00 -22.70 4.86
C TYR A 128 -13.84 -22.39 5.82
N ILE A 129 -14.01 -21.39 6.69
CA ILE A 129 -13.01 -21.03 7.70
C ILE A 129 -12.78 -22.20 8.67
N TYR A 130 -13.85 -22.82 9.17
CA TYR A 130 -13.75 -23.96 10.09
C TYR A 130 -12.95 -25.13 9.49
N GLN A 131 -13.20 -25.50 8.23
CA GLN A 131 -12.45 -26.57 7.55
C GLN A 131 -10.98 -26.23 7.34
N LYS A 132 -10.67 -24.97 7.02
CA LYS A 132 -9.28 -24.51 6.87
C LYS A 132 -8.51 -24.58 8.19
N LEU A 133 -9.14 -24.23 9.31
CA LEU A 133 -8.52 -24.31 10.64
C LEU A 133 -8.31 -25.75 11.09
N LYS A 134 -9.26 -26.65 10.83
CA LYS A 134 -9.15 -28.07 11.19
C LYS A 134 -8.03 -28.81 10.46
N GLY A 135 -7.64 -28.34 9.27
CA GLY A 135 -6.49 -28.85 8.52
C GLY A 135 -5.14 -28.37 9.04
N ILE A 136 -5.11 -27.34 9.89
CA ILE A 136 -3.90 -26.78 10.50
C ILE A 136 -3.59 -27.48 11.83
N GLU A 137 -4.62 -27.91 12.58
CA GLU A 137 -4.45 -28.63 13.86
C GLU A 137 -4.02 -30.10 13.72
N ASN A 138 -4.11 -30.69 12.52
CA ASN A 138 -3.76 -32.10 12.25
C ASN A 138 -2.41 -32.27 11.52
N LYS A 139 -1.49 -31.29 11.65
CA LYS A 139 -0.13 -31.31 11.12
C LYS A 139 0.88 -31.01 12.22
#